data_AF-A0A3T0L398-F1
#
_entry.id   AF-A0A3T0L398-F1
#
_cell.length_a   1.000
_cell.length_b   1.000
_cell.length_c   1.000
_cell.angle_alpha   90.00
_cell.angle_beta   90.00
_cell.angle_gamma   90.00
#
_symmetry.space_group_name_H-M   'P 1'
#
loop_
_entity.id
_entity.type
_entity.pdbx_description
1 polymer ?
#
loop_
_entity_poly.entity_id
_entity_poly.type
_entity_poly.pdbx_seq_one_letter_code
_entity_poly.pdbx_strand_id
1 'polypeptide(L)'
;MNERKISFNYSVNLIDILKQLKRTIVISTYQTGKIIMISEKDGDLEIKYINLPRPMGMYGNGVKLWAGLGHSIWEFHNFDKIKKYSKNDACYLPLNIHYTGDIDIHEMEAYENKLYFINTKFSCLCEYDPTCSFKPIWKPKFITDLQPTDKCHLNGLCIKDGEPRYVTTLGSSDEPLGWRKNKAKGGLLIDIKTDKVLAKGLSMPHSPRWHQEKLWFLESGKGTLSYINLKSKRITKVIEVPGFTRGLHFLGNLAFIGVSKVRESATFSGLPITKLPKRVCGVWLVDTASKKIISFFEFTEGVDEIFSVSVLPHAHVDIYDANNEYSHVNYLINPEYADMVKMPQTEIELAAPHFDKGNELYNMNKKEEAIEEFKKALKIQPDFLPATFNIAISLGDLGRFEEAEKILMDVIEKDASIAEAYNSLGYVYYKMGDYKRAKENFEKALELNPKYEQPKNALIVLEKELKEKQEEKESNKDTKN
;
A
#
# COMPACT_ATOMS: atom_id res chain seq x y z
N MET A 1 -9.22 12.16 -3.94
CA MET A 1 -7.97 12.92 -4.10
C MET A 1 -7.56 12.82 -5.56
N ASN A 2 -7.45 13.92 -6.29
CA ASN A 2 -6.94 13.88 -7.67
C ASN A 2 -5.52 13.31 -7.65
N GLU A 3 -5.29 12.22 -8.37
CA GLU A 3 -3.95 11.67 -8.57
C GLU A 3 -3.05 12.76 -9.15
N ARG A 4 -1.96 13.11 -8.45
CA ARG A 4 -0.96 14.01 -9.00
C ARG A 4 -0.33 13.33 -10.21
N LYS A 5 -0.43 13.99 -11.37
CA LYS A 5 0.28 13.57 -12.57
C LYS A 5 1.77 13.47 -12.28
N ILE A 6 2.37 12.33 -12.60
CA ILE A 6 3.82 12.12 -12.55
C ILE A 6 4.35 12.33 -13.96
N SER A 7 5.28 13.27 -14.11
CA SER A 7 5.95 13.57 -15.38
C SER A 7 7.45 13.40 -15.19
N PHE A 8 8.15 12.95 -16.23
CA PHE A 8 9.58 12.61 -16.14
C PHE A 8 10.29 12.79 -17.48
N ASN A 9 11.61 12.92 -17.39
CA ASN A 9 12.56 12.94 -18.50
C ASN A 9 13.64 11.88 -18.24
N TYR A 10 14.23 11.31 -19.28
CA TYR A 10 15.32 10.35 -19.14
C TYR A 10 16.32 10.46 -20.29
N SER A 11 17.52 9.93 -20.09
CA SER A 11 18.51 9.81 -21.17
C SER A 11 18.07 8.77 -22.17
N VAL A 12 18.19 9.04 -23.48
CA VAL A 12 17.77 8.12 -24.56
C VAL A 12 18.36 6.70 -24.38
N ASN A 13 19.60 6.60 -23.91
CA ASN A 13 20.27 5.31 -23.69
C ASN A 13 19.82 4.54 -22.44
N LEU A 14 18.94 5.09 -21.59
CA LEU A 14 18.48 4.42 -20.37
C LEU A 14 17.71 3.14 -20.69
N ILE A 15 16.88 3.18 -21.73
CA ILE A 15 16.10 2.04 -22.21
C ILE A 15 17.04 0.87 -22.57
N ASP A 16 18.06 1.14 -23.39
CA ASP A 16 19.05 0.14 -23.79
C ASP A 16 19.82 -0.42 -22.59
N ILE A 17 20.18 0.44 -21.63
CA ILE A 17 20.85 0.01 -20.39
C ILE A 17 19.95 -0.95 -19.61
N LEU A 18 18.69 -0.58 -19.33
CA LEU A 18 17.78 -1.43 -18.56
C LEU A 18 17.46 -2.74 -19.28
N LYS A 19 17.29 -2.70 -20.60
CA LYS A 19 17.10 -3.88 -21.45
C LYS A 19 18.29 -4.85 -21.39
N GLN A 20 19.52 -4.33 -21.46
CA GLN A 20 20.74 -5.14 -21.35
C GLN A 20 20.92 -5.71 -19.95
N LEU A 21 20.66 -4.91 -18.92
CA LEU A 21 20.81 -5.33 -17.53
C LEU A 21 19.72 -6.32 -17.11
N LYS A 22 18.53 -6.27 -17.71
CA LYS A 22 17.32 -7.00 -17.32
C LYS A 22 16.99 -6.77 -15.84
N ARG A 23 16.87 -5.50 -15.47
CA ARG A 23 16.64 -5.05 -14.10
C ARG A 23 15.52 -4.02 -14.01
N THR A 24 14.84 -4.01 -12.88
CA THR A 24 13.89 -2.98 -12.47
C THR A 24 14.53 -2.12 -11.38
N ILE A 25 14.52 -0.81 -11.55
CA ILE A 25 14.87 0.12 -10.49
C ILE A 25 13.63 0.35 -9.62
N VAL A 26 13.77 0.18 -8.32
CA VAL A 26 12.71 0.39 -7.33
C VAL A 26 13.13 1.49 -6.37
N ILE A 27 12.28 2.51 -6.21
CA ILE A 27 12.54 3.66 -5.35
C ILE A 27 11.39 3.91 -4.39
N SER A 28 11.72 4.36 -3.19
CA SER A 28 10.74 4.83 -2.20
C SER A 28 10.65 6.35 -2.19
N THR A 29 9.45 6.85 -1.92
CA THR A 29 9.14 8.28 -1.86
C THR A 29 8.29 8.57 -0.62
N TYR A 30 8.88 9.17 0.41
CA TYR A 30 8.19 9.26 1.70
C TYR A 30 7.06 10.29 1.67
N GLN A 31 7.25 11.41 0.96
CA GLN A 31 6.28 12.51 0.90
C GLN A 31 5.06 12.17 0.07
N THR A 32 5.30 11.51 -1.08
CA THR A 32 4.24 11.11 -2.01
C THR A 32 3.60 9.78 -1.66
N GLY A 33 4.20 9.00 -0.75
CA GLY A 33 3.63 7.75 -0.27
C GLY A 33 3.67 6.64 -1.31
N LYS A 34 4.74 6.56 -2.11
CA LYS A 34 4.83 5.60 -3.23
C LYS A 34 6.10 4.78 -3.22
N ILE A 35 5.98 3.51 -3.57
CA ILE A 35 7.08 2.73 -4.15
C ILE A 35 6.91 2.74 -5.65
N ILE A 36 7.92 3.19 -6.39
CA ILE A 36 7.90 3.34 -7.84
C ILE A 36 8.86 2.33 -8.45
N MET A 37 8.39 1.61 -9.47
CA MET A 37 9.13 0.66 -10.29
C MET A 37 9.38 1.28 -11.66
N ILE A 38 10.64 1.25 -12.10
CA ILE A 38 11.09 1.79 -13.39
C ILE A 38 11.82 0.68 -14.14
N SER A 39 11.29 0.29 -15.30
CA SER A 39 11.81 -0.78 -16.13
C SER A 39 11.69 -0.43 -17.61
N GLU A 40 12.49 -1.05 -18.46
CA GLU A 40 12.22 -1.06 -19.91
C GLU A 40 11.08 -2.04 -20.19
N LYS A 41 10.21 -1.71 -21.15
CA LYS A 41 9.19 -2.62 -21.69
C LYS A 41 8.83 -2.21 -23.12
N ASP A 42 8.88 -3.18 -24.03
CA ASP A 42 8.50 -3.00 -25.44
C ASP A 42 9.21 -1.81 -26.14
N GLY A 43 10.45 -1.51 -25.74
CA GLY A 43 11.24 -0.41 -26.30
C GLY A 43 10.94 0.98 -25.72
N ASP A 44 10.14 1.08 -24.67
CA ASP A 44 9.90 2.31 -23.91
C ASP A 44 10.14 2.08 -22.41
N LEU A 45 10.03 3.14 -21.62
CA LEU A 45 10.14 3.09 -20.16
C LEU A 45 8.76 2.88 -19.52
N GLU A 46 8.57 1.77 -18.82
CA GLU A 46 7.38 1.53 -18.00
C GLU A 46 7.62 2.07 -16.58
N ILE A 47 6.65 2.83 -16.06
CA ILE A 47 6.62 3.26 -14.67
C ILE A 47 5.35 2.77 -14.01
N LYS A 48 5.52 1.95 -12.97
CA LYS A 48 4.43 1.48 -12.10
C LYS A 48 4.66 1.96 -10.69
N TYR A 49 3.60 2.05 -9.90
CA TYR A 49 3.74 2.37 -8.49
C TYR A 49 2.63 1.72 -7.66
N ILE A 50 2.94 1.51 -6.37
CA ILE A 50 1.96 1.23 -5.33
C ILE A 50 1.95 2.35 -4.30
N ASN A 51 0.82 2.52 -3.63
CA ASN A 51 0.69 3.49 -2.54
C ASN A 51 0.96 2.79 -1.21
N LEU A 52 1.92 3.29 -0.45
CA LEU A 52 2.22 2.82 0.90
C LEU A 52 2.38 4.02 1.85
N PRO A 53 2.05 3.87 3.14
CA PRO A 53 2.16 4.95 4.11
C PRO A 53 3.64 5.29 4.40
N ARG A 54 4.12 6.41 3.84
CA ARG A 54 5.45 6.98 4.13
C ARG A 54 6.60 5.97 3.96
N PRO A 55 6.82 5.41 2.76
CA PRO A 55 7.91 4.47 2.50
C PRO A 55 9.26 5.20 2.57
N MET A 56 10.19 4.63 3.34
CA MET A 56 11.50 5.20 3.66
C MET A 56 12.61 4.21 3.26
N GLY A 57 13.39 3.67 4.21
CA GLY A 57 14.41 2.68 3.92
C GLY A 57 13.82 1.45 3.21
N MET A 58 14.51 0.96 2.19
CA MET A 58 14.13 -0.24 1.45
C MET A 58 15.35 -1.08 1.09
N TYR A 59 15.15 -2.39 0.99
CA TYR A 59 16.16 -3.32 0.50
C TYR A 59 15.50 -4.48 -0.24
N GLY A 60 16.00 -4.83 -1.42
CA GLY A 60 15.54 -5.99 -2.18
C GLY A 60 16.70 -6.89 -2.60
N ASN A 61 16.53 -8.21 -2.47
CA ASN A 61 17.56 -9.20 -2.80
C ASN A 61 17.13 -10.17 -3.93
N GLY A 62 15.97 -9.96 -4.54
CA GLY A 62 15.41 -10.81 -5.60
C GLY A 62 14.44 -11.89 -5.12
N VAL A 63 14.54 -12.30 -3.86
CA VAL A 63 13.57 -13.21 -3.23
C VAL A 63 12.58 -12.41 -2.39
N LYS A 64 13.09 -11.41 -1.68
CA LYS A 64 12.33 -10.53 -0.81
C LYS A 64 12.60 -9.07 -1.15
N LEU A 65 11.61 -8.23 -0.86
CA LEU A 65 11.71 -6.80 -0.81
C LEU A 65 11.19 -6.35 0.55
N TRP A 66 12.00 -5.62 1.31
CA TRP A 66 11.59 -4.98 2.55
C TRP A 66 11.38 -3.50 2.32
N ALA A 67 10.31 -2.96 2.91
CA ALA A 67 10.04 -1.53 2.94
C ALA A 67 9.74 -1.09 4.37
N GLY A 68 10.54 -0.16 4.89
CA GLY A 68 10.30 0.54 6.14
C GLY A 68 9.31 1.66 5.89
N LEU A 69 8.14 1.56 6.53
CA LEU A 69 7.04 2.50 6.40
C LEU A 69 6.95 3.38 7.65
N GLY A 70 5.93 4.25 7.72
CA GLY A 70 5.77 5.17 8.86
C GLY A 70 5.73 4.48 10.23
N HIS A 71 5.08 3.32 10.34
CA HIS A 71 4.89 2.60 11.61
C HIS A 71 5.08 1.08 11.51
N SER A 72 5.61 0.59 10.40
CA SER A 72 5.73 -0.84 10.14
C SER A 72 6.85 -1.16 9.16
N ILE A 73 7.31 -2.41 9.17
CA ILE A 73 8.12 -3.00 8.11
C ILE A 73 7.21 -3.93 7.32
N TRP A 74 7.14 -3.74 6.01
CA TRP A 74 6.48 -4.67 5.10
C TRP A 74 7.54 -5.54 4.44
N GLU A 75 7.36 -6.85 4.50
CA GLU A 75 8.15 -7.85 3.78
C GLU A 75 7.29 -8.41 2.64
N PHE A 76 7.73 -8.14 1.42
CA PHE A 76 7.16 -8.71 0.21
C PHE A 76 8.02 -9.88 -0.24
N HIS A 77 7.39 -10.96 -0.68
CA HIS A 77 8.06 -12.12 -1.28
C HIS A 77 7.78 -12.15 -2.76
N ASN A 78 8.79 -12.51 -3.55
CA ASN A 78 8.62 -12.79 -4.97
C ASN A 78 7.97 -14.17 -5.15
N PHE A 79 6.92 -14.22 -5.97
CA PHE A 79 6.21 -15.44 -6.32
C PHE A 79 6.39 -15.72 -7.82
N ASP A 80 7.39 -16.55 -8.14
CA ASP A 80 7.76 -16.88 -9.53
C ASP A 80 6.67 -17.65 -10.32
N LYS A 81 5.66 -18.20 -9.61
CA LYS A 81 4.59 -19.03 -10.18
C LYS A 81 3.28 -18.28 -10.46
N ILE A 82 3.20 -16.97 -10.25
CA ILE A 82 1.98 -16.18 -10.54
C ILE A 82 1.83 -15.87 -12.04
N LYS A 83 2.27 -16.75 -12.94
CA LYS A 83 2.18 -16.51 -14.41
C LYS A 83 0.74 -16.32 -14.91
N LYS A 84 -0.25 -16.85 -14.18
CA LYS A 84 -1.67 -16.68 -14.51
C LYS A 84 -2.16 -15.26 -14.24
N TYR A 85 -1.57 -14.52 -13.29
CA TYR A 85 -2.10 -13.23 -12.81
C TYR A 85 -1.12 -12.07 -12.96
N SER A 86 0.18 -12.33 -13.07
CA SER A 86 1.17 -11.38 -13.57
C SER A 86 1.84 -11.98 -14.81
N LYS A 87 1.91 -11.17 -15.87
CA LYS A 87 2.64 -11.52 -17.11
C LYS A 87 4.12 -11.13 -17.03
N ASN A 88 4.54 -10.50 -15.93
CA ASN A 88 5.89 -10.04 -15.70
C ASN A 88 6.75 -11.16 -15.09
N ASP A 89 8.07 -11.00 -15.11
CA ASP A 89 9.02 -12.03 -14.67
C ASP A 89 9.16 -12.12 -13.16
N ALA A 90 8.65 -11.15 -12.39
CA ALA A 90 8.50 -11.25 -10.95
C ALA A 90 7.27 -10.53 -10.42
N CYS A 91 6.70 -11.07 -9.34
CA CYS A 91 5.54 -10.51 -8.66
C CYS A 91 5.75 -10.61 -7.16
N TYR A 92 5.82 -9.46 -6.49
CA TYR A 92 6.06 -9.34 -5.06
C TYR A 92 4.75 -9.12 -4.32
N LEU A 93 4.38 -10.05 -3.44
CA LEU A 93 3.19 -9.95 -2.60
C LEU A 93 3.58 -9.79 -1.13
N PRO A 94 2.79 -9.06 -0.32
CA PRO A 94 3.06 -8.92 1.09
C PRO A 94 2.89 -10.27 1.80
N LEU A 95 3.88 -10.67 2.59
CA LEU A 95 3.79 -11.89 3.42
C LEU A 95 3.83 -11.57 4.91
N ASN A 96 4.68 -10.63 5.33
CA ASN A 96 4.78 -10.22 6.73
C ASN A 96 4.62 -8.70 6.86
N ILE A 97 3.83 -8.27 7.84
CA ILE A 97 3.71 -6.87 8.25
C ILE A 97 4.08 -6.81 9.73
N HIS A 98 5.16 -6.12 10.05
CA HIS A 98 5.67 -5.98 11.41
C HIS A 98 5.46 -4.56 11.92
N TYR A 99 4.70 -4.39 13.00
CA TYR A 99 4.44 -3.07 13.56
C TYR A 99 5.58 -2.60 14.48
N THR A 100 6.21 -1.48 14.11
CA THR A 100 7.36 -0.93 14.83
C THR A 100 7.02 0.27 15.72
N GLY A 101 5.87 0.91 15.47
CA GLY A 101 5.64 2.28 15.92
C GLY A 101 6.50 3.29 15.15
N ASP A 102 6.46 4.55 15.56
CA ASP A 102 7.18 5.65 14.89
C ASP A 102 8.67 5.68 15.25
N ILE A 103 9.49 5.02 14.42
CA ILE A 103 10.94 4.87 14.63
C ILE A 103 11.80 5.45 13.50
N ASP A 104 11.18 6.03 12.46
CA ASP A 104 11.84 6.62 11.29
C ASP A 104 12.92 5.69 10.68
N ILE A 105 12.49 4.58 10.05
CA ILE A 105 13.40 3.58 9.47
C ILE A 105 14.13 4.15 8.26
N HIS A 106 15.40 4.50 8.42
CA HIS A 106 16.13 5.32 7.45
C HIS A 106 16.91 4.51 6.42
N GLU A 107 17.46 3.40 6.83
CA GLU A 107 18.20 2.51 5.96
C GLU A 107 18.02 1.09 6.49
N MET A 108 17.96 0.14 5.59
CA MET A 108 17.85 -1.27 5.93
C MET A 108 18.65 -2.10 4.95
N GLU A 109 19.10 -3.24 5.43
CA GLU A 109 19.84 -4.20 4.63
C GLU A 109 19.64 -5.58 5.26
N ALA A 110 19.53 -6.62 4.42
CA ALA A 110 19.39 -7.98 4.89
C ALA A 110 20.56 -8.83 4.41
N TYR A 111 20.97 -9.77 5.24
CA TYR A 111 21.91 -10.82 4.87
C TYR A 111 21.35 -12.17 5.32
N GLU A 112 21.32 -13.13 4.40
CA GLU A 112 20.60 -14.39 4.56
C GLU A 112 19.14 -14.13 5.01
N ASN A 113 18.79 -14.52 6.23
CA ASN A 113 17.45 -14.37 6.81
C ASN A 113 17.39 -13.31 7.92
N LYS A 114 18.45 -12.50 8.10
CA LYS A 114 18.50 -11.45 9.11
C LYS A 114 18.33 -10.09 8.46
N LEU A 115 17.29 -9.37 8.86
CA LEU A 115 17.07 -7.99 8.48
C LEU A 115 17.64 -7.07 9.55
N TYR A 116 18.44 -6.10 9.13
CA TYR A 116 18.95 -5.02 9.97
C TYR A 116 18.44 -3.68 9.48
N PHE A 117 18.18 -2.76 10.40
CA PHE A 117 17.66 -1.45 10.04
C PHE A 117 18.04 -0.37 11.04
N ILE A 118 18.13 0.86 10.54
CA ILE A 118 18.44 2.04 11.33
C ILE A 118 17.15 2.62 11.91
N ASN A 119 17.07 2.66 13.23
CA ASN A 119 16.06 3.39 13.98
C ASN A 119 16.61 4.80 14.26
N THR A 120 16.26 5.76 13.41
CA THR A 120 16.77 7.13 13.51
C THR A 120 16.26 7.83 14.76
N LYS A 121 14.97 7.65 15.10
CA LYS A 121 14.38 8.30 16.27
C LYS A 121 15.12 7.95 17.55
N PHE A 122 15.47 6.69 17.74
CA PHE A 122 16.19 6.21 18.92
C PHE A 122 17.72 6.22 18.76
N SER A 123 18.24 6.64 17.60
CA SER A 123 19.67 6.71 17.30
C SER A 123 20.40 5.37 17.46
N CYS A 124 19.79 4.28 17.01
CA CYS A 124 20.34 2.93 17.13
C CYS A 124 20.19 2.09 15.85
N LEU A 125 21.07 1.09 15.74
CA LEU A 125 20.93 -0.01 14.80
C LEU A 125 20.10 -1.12 15.46
N CYS A 126 19.15 -1.65 14.72
CA CYS A 126 18.28 -2.74 15.13
C CYS A 126 18.48 -3.99 14.27
N GLU A 127 18.21 -5.14 14.88
CA GLU A 127 17.94 -6.41 14.20
C GLU A 127 16.42 -6.65 14.23
N TYR A 128 15.87 -7.25 13.18
CA TYR A 128 14.48 -7.68 13.16
C TYR A 128 14.24 -8.79 14.21
N ASP A 129 13.19 -8.62 15.00
CA ASP A 129 12.74 -9.60 15.99
C ASP A 129 11.20 -9.62 15.97
N PRO A 130 10.58 -10.77 15.65
CA PRO A 130 9.11 -10.85 15.53
C PRO A 130 8.38 -10.73 16.86
N THR A 131 9.08 -10.73 18.01
CA THR A 131 8.49 -10.71 19.35
C THR A 131 8.37 -9.31 19.96
N CYS A 132 8.93 -8.29 19.32
CA CYS A 132 8.90 -6.91 19.81
C CYS A 132 8.86 -5.88 18.67
N SER A 133 8.53 -4.63 18.97
CA SER A 133 8.52 -3.56 17.95
C SER A 133 9.87 -3.35 17.28
N PHE A 134 10.97 -3.37 18.05
CA PHE A 134 12.34 -3.34 17.54
C PHE A 134 13.34 -3.85 18.60
N LYS A 135 14.41 -4.52 18.16
CA LYS A 135 15.51 -5.00 19.00
C LYS A 135 16.79 -4.19 18.72
N PRO A 136 17.18 -3.25 19.60
CA PRO A 136 18.43 -2.51 19.42
C PRO A 136 19.63 -3.42 19.65
N ILE A 137 20.59 -3.40 18.74
CA ILE A 137 21.83 -4.21 18.82
C ILE A 137 23.09 -3.34 18.94
N TRP A 138 23.01 -2.06 18.59
CA TRP A 138 24.11 -1.12 18.73
C TRP A 138 23.62 0.34 18.75
N LYS A 139 24.34 1.21 19.47
CA LYS A 139 24.19 2.67 19.42
C LYS A 139 25.57 3.32 19.46
N PRO A 140 25.76 4.53 18.90
CA PRO A 140 27.02 5.25 19.03
C PRO A 140 27.37 5.48 20.51
N LYS A 141 28.66 5.40 20.88
CA LYS A 141 29.13 5.57 22.27
C LYS A 141 28.73 6.88 22.93
N PHE A 142 28.55 7.94 22.15
CA PHE A 142 28.14 9.25 22.66
C PHE A 142 26.64 9.37 22.93
N ILE A 143 25.81 8.39 22.54
CA ILE A 143 24.40 8.34 22.90
C ILE A 143 24.28 7.65 24.26
N THR A 144 23.78 8.35 25.27
CA THR A 144 23.59 7.80 26.62
C THR A 144 22.39 6.86 26.66
N ASP A 145 21.20 7.39 26.39
CA ASP A 145 19.93 6.67 26.44
C ASP A 145 19.21 6.65 25.08
N LEU A 146 18.53 5.54 24.81
CA LEU A 146 17.67 5.35 23.64
C LEU A 146 16.34 6.07 23.86
N GLN A 147 16.19 7.25 23.27
CA GLN A 147 14.97 8.06 23.36
C GLN A 147 14.51 8.46 21.95
N PRO A 148 13.19 8.58 21.69
CA PRO A 148 12.64 8.89 20.37
C PRO A 148 12.79 10.38 20.00
N THR A 149 13.99 10.93 20.11
CA THR A 149 14.28 12.37 19.97
C THR A 149 15.26 12.72 18.86
N ASP A 150 15.67 11.72 18.06
CA ASP A 150 16.56 11.87 16.90
C ASP A 150 17.80 12.74 17.24
N LYS A 151 18.61 12.24 18.18
CA LYS A 151 19.72 12.99 18.78
C LYS A 151 20.85 13.29 17.78
N CYS A 152 21.27 12.26 17.04
CA CYS A 152 22.37 12.36 16.08
C CYS A 152 21.96 12.17 14.62
N HIS A 153 20.73 11.73 14.35
CA HIS A 153 20.31 11.29 13.03
C HIS A 153 21.21 10.19 12.47
N LEU A 154 21.26 9.06 13.18
CA LEU A 154 21.81 7.83 12.62
C LEU A 154 20.95 7.45 11.41
N ASN A 155 21.57 7.28 10.24
CA ASN A 155 20.81 7.31 8.99
C ASN A 155 21.29 6.35 7.89
N GLY A 156 22.49 5.78 8.01
CA GLY A 156 23.02 4.85 7.01
C GLY A 156 23.56 3.58 7.64
N LEU A 157 23.45 2.49 6.90
CA LEU A 157 23.89 1.14 7.25
C LEU A 157 24.64 0.53 6.08
N CYS A 158 25.68 -0.24 6.38
CA CYS A 158 26.45 -1.04 5.46
C CYS A 158 26.75 -2.39 6.11
N ILE A 159 26.32 -3.47 5.45
CA ILE A 159 26.76 -4.83 5.74
C ILE A 159 28.10 -5.11 5.04
N LYS A 160 29.01 -5.76 5.76
CA LYS A 160 30.26 -6.30 5.21
C LYS A 160 30.49 -7.68 5.82
N ASP A 161 30.84 -8.65 4.96
CA ASP A 161 31.13 -10.03 5.38
C ASP A 161 29.98 -10.66 6.20
N GLY A 162 28.74 -10.36 5.80
CA GLY A 162 27.51 -10.92 6.39
C GLY A 162 27.00 -10.23 7.65
N GLU A 163 27.68 -9.19 8.14
CA GLU A 163 27.29 -8.51 9.37
C GLU A 163 27.25 -6.97 9.21
N PRO A 164 26.42 -6.27 10.01
CA PRO A 164 26.50 -4.81 10.11
C PRO A 164 27.92 -4.36 10.47
N ARG A 165 28.49 -3.49 9.63
CA ARG A 165 29.88 -3.05 9.79
C ARG A 165 30.07 -1.55 9.88
N TYR A 166 29.40 -0.78 9.03
CA TYR A 166 29.57 0.67 9.00
C TYR A 166 28.25 1.40 9.05
N VAL A 167 28.24 2.56 9.70
CA VAL A 167 27.07 3.45 9.75
C VAL A 167 27.46 4.89 9.48
N THR A 168 26.49 5.68 9.03
CA THR A 168 26.60 7.13 8.96
C THR A 168 25.63 7.79 9.92
N THR A 169 26.02 8.96 10.42
CA THR A 169 25.18 9.85 11.22
C THR A 169 25.44 11.30 10.81
N LEU A 170 24.45 12.18 10.97
CA LEU A 170 24.60 13.60 10.62
C LEU A 170 25.27 14.44 11.72
N GLY A 171 25.46 13.88 12.92
CA GLY A 171 26.07 14.58 14.06
C GLY A 171 26.61 13.64 15.13
N SER A 172 27.18 14.23 16.18
CA SER A 172 27.69 13.53 17.38
C SER A 172 27.02 14.01 18.66
N SER A 173 25.79 14.52 18.55
CA SER A 173 25.05 15.05 19.69
C SER A 173 24.23 13.97 20.38
N ASP A 174 24.11 14.09 21.70
CA ASP A 174 23.18 13.33 22.55
C ASP A 174 21.95 14.17 22.96
N GLU A 175 21.83 15.39 22.43
CA GLU A 175 20.69 16.27 22.66
C GLU A 175 19.59 16.04 21.63
N PRO A 176 18.31 16.18 22.00
CA PRO A 176 17.19 16.12 21.04
C PRO A 176 17.45 16.98 19.79
N LEU A 177 17.43 16.35 18.61
CA LEU A 177 17.65 17.01 17.32
C LEU A 177 18.98 17.78 17.20
N GLY A 178 19.97 17.45 18.05
CA GLY A 178 21.21 18.22 18.19
C GLY A 178 22.09 18.24 16.94
N TRP A 179 21.96 17.23 16.08
CA TRP A 179 22.64 17.16 14.77
C TRP A 179 22.35 18.36 13.85
N ARG A 180 21.18 19.01 13.97
CA ARG A 180 20.76 20.09 13.07
C ARG A 180 21.68 21.31 13.09
N LYS A 181 22.31 21.59 14.24
CA LYS A 181 23.19 22.76 14.43
C LYS A 181 24.42 22.71 13.53
N ASN A 182 24.97 21.52 13.29
CA ASN A 182 26.20 21.33 12.52
C ASN A 182 26.01 20.41 11.30
N LYS A 183 24.79 20.22 10.80
CA LYS A 183 24.45 19.31 9.70
C LYS A 183 25.37 19.40 8.45
N ALA A 184 25.93 20.57 8.16
CA ALA A 184 26.81 20.78 7.02
C ALA A 184 28.22 20.17 7.19
N LYS A 185 28.69 19.97 8.42
CA LYS A 185 30.05 19.49 8.76
C LYS A 185 30.10 18.53 9.97
N GLY A 186 28.95 18.12 10.50
CA GLY A 186 28.84 17.33 11.71
C GLY A 186 28.86 15.82 11.47
N GLY A 187 28.71 15.41 10.21
CA GLY A 187 28.49 14.03 9.84
C GLY A 187 29.71 13.14 10.08
N LEU A 188 29.42 11.91 10.47
CA LEU A 188 30.40 10.87 10.78
C LEU A 188 30.17 9.61 9.94
N LEU A 189 31.27 8.88 9.71
CA LEU A 189 31.28 7.50 9.25
C LEU A 189 31.95 6.66 10.34
N ILE A 190 31.26 5.66 10.87
CA ILE A 190 31.65 4.91 12.06
C ILE A 190 31.75 3.41 11.73
N ASP A 191 32.79 2.76 12.24
CA ASP A 191 32.91 1.30 12.27
C ASP A 191 32.24 0.76 13.54
N ILE A 192 31.19 -0.04 13.38
CA ILE A 192 30.34 -0.56 14.46
C ILE A 192 31.14 -1.48 15.40
N LYS A 193 31.99 -2.35 14.84
CA LYS A 193 32.69 -3.38 15.60
C LYS A 193 33.79 -2.80 16.49
N THR A 194 34.37 -1.66 16.10
CA THR A 194 35.46 -1.02 16.84
C THR A 194 35.06 0.30 17.51
N ASP A 195 33.85 0.79 17.24
CA ASP A 195 33.36 2.15 17.55
C ASP A 195 34.28 3.28 17.06
N LYS A 196 35.15 3.02 16.08
CA LYS A 196 36.07 4.03 15.57
C LYS A 196 35.38 4.91 14.54
N VAL A 197 35.51 6.23 14.71
CA VAL A 197 35.16 7.21 13.68
C VAL A 197 36.20 7.14 12.56
N LEU A 198 35.77 6.67 11.39
CA LEU A 198 36.61 6.53 10.20
C LEU A 198 36.75 7.86 9.46
N ALA A 199 35.68 8.65 9.43
CA ALA A 199 35.67 10.00 8.89
C ALA A 199 34.74 10.91 9.71
N LYS A 200 35.09 12.19 9.76
CA LYS A 200 34.34 13.28 10.40
C LYS A 200 34.32 14.49 9.49
N GLY A 201 33.46 15.46 9.76
CA GLY A 201 33.41 16.67 8.92
C GLY A 201 32.54 16.49 7.67
N LEU A 202 31.81 15.37 7.55
CA LEU A 202 31.05 15.03 6.35
C LEU A 202 29.78 15.87 6.28
N SER A 203 29.40 16.26 5.06
CA SER A 203 28.18 17.03 4.85
C SER A 203 27.00 16.09 4.61
N MET A 204 26.24 15.84 5.67
CA MET A 204 25.11 14.91 5.69
C MET A 204 25.40 13.57 4.99
N PRO A 205 26.30 12.73 5.52
CA PRO A 205 26.67 11.47 4.90
C PRO A 205 25.51 10.46 4.89
N HIS A 206 25.41 9.62 3.85
CA HIS A 206 24.31 8.68 3.66
C HIS A 206 24.72 7.42 2.91
N SER A 207 23.92 6.35 3.02
CA SER A 207 24.02 5.07 2.29
C SER A 207 25.44 4.57 2.12
N PRO A 208 26.18 4.29 3.22
CA PRO A 208 27.46 3.62 3.10
C PRO A 208 27.26 2.23 2.47
N ARG A 209 28.17 1.82 1.59
CA ARG A 209 28.15 0.50 0.93
C ARG A 209 29.56 -0.04 0.81
N TRP A 210 29.74 -1.33 1.10
CA TRP A 210 30.97 -2.04 0.79
C TRP A 210 30.86 -2.59 -0.63
N HIS A 211 31.74 -2.14 -1.52
CA HIS A 211 31.71 -2.57 -2.92
C HIS A 211 33.10 -2.50 -3.54
N GLN A 212 33.53 -3.58 -4.21
CA GLN A 212 34.85 -3.71 -4.83
C GLN A 212 36.00 -3.27 -3.90
N GLU A 213 36.05 -3.85 -2.70
CA GLU A 213 37.08 -3.61 -1.66
C GLU A 213 37.21 -2.14 -1.21
N LYS A 214 36.14 -1.37 -1.35
CA LYS A 214 36.06 0.03 -0.93
C LYS A 214 34.79 0.29 -0.14
N LEU A 215 34.92 1.18 0.84
CA LEU A 215 33.77 1.73 1.57
C LEU A 215 33.32 3.02 0.86
N TRP A 216 32.24 2.89 0.11
CA TRP A 216 31.56 3.98 -0.60
C TRP A 216 30.52 4.63 0.31
N PHE A 217 30.24 5.89 0.06
CA PHE A 217 29.16 6.62 0.72
C PHE A 217 28.77 7.86 -0.09
N LEU A 218 27.59 8.38 0.20
CA LEU A 218 27.10 9.64 -0.34
C LEU A 218 27.41 10.77 0.64
N GLU A 219 27.86 11.94 0.16
CA GLU A 219 27.78 13.19 0.93
C GLU A 219 26.62 14.02 0.41
N SER A 220 25.43 13.82 0.97
CA SER A 220 24.18 14.38 0.45
C SER A 220 24.15 15.90 0.45
N GLY A 221 24.80 16.54 1.44
CA GLY A 221 24.92 18.00 1.50
C GLY A 221 25.78 18.60 0.38
N LYS A 222 26.58 17.78 -0.30
CA LYS A 222 27.41 18.16 -1.47
C LYS A 222 26.91 17.54 -2.78
N GLY A 223 26.01 16.56 -2.72
CA GLY A 223 25.54 15.82 -3.90
C GLY A 223 26.63 14.93 -4.51
N THR A 224 27.51 14.34 -3.70
CA THR A 224 28.64 13.57 -4.23
C THR A 224 28.59 12.10 -3.88
N LEU A 225 29.14 11.28 -4.77
CA LEU A 225 29.56 9.90 -4.49
C LEU A 225 31.05 9.91 -4.16
N SER A 226 31.42 9.31 -3.04
CA SER A 226 32.80 9.23 -2.57
C SER A 226 33.11 7.84 -2.01
N TYR A 227 34.39 7.52 -1.87
CA TYR A 227 34.84 6.38 -1.07
C TYR A 227 35.99 6.79 -0.14
N ILE A 228 36.16 6.06 0.95
CA ILE A 228 37.29 6.24 1.87
C ILE A 228 38.30 5.10 1.71
N ASN A 229 39.58 5.45 1.65
CA ASN A 229 40.65 4.49 1.83
C ASN A 229 40.86 4.28 3.34
N LEU A 230 40.56 3.08 3.84
CA LEU A 230 40.61 2.78 5.28
C LEU A 230 42.02 2.85 5.88
N LYS A 231 43.08 2.63 5.08
CA LYS A 231 44.47 2.71 5.55
C LYS A 231 44.94 4.15 5.69
N SER A 232 44.76 4.97 4.66
CA SER A 232 45.21 6.37 4.65
C SER A 232 44.19 7.34 5.25
N LYS A 233 42.95 6.88 5.50
CA LYS A 233 41.78 7.69 5.88
C LYS A 233 41.43 8.80 4.89
N ARG A 234 41.99 8.76 3.67
CA ARG A 234 41.73 9.74 2.63
C ARG A 234 40.39 9.44 1.95
N ILE A 235 39.53 10.45 1.90
CA ILE A 235 38.30 10.42 1.11
C ILE A 235 38.62 10.84 -0.32
N THR A 236 38.11 10.08 -1.27
CA THR A 236 38.20 10.38 -2.70
C THR A 236 36.81 10.67 -3.23
N LYS A 237 36.57 11.92 -3.65
CA LYS A 237 35.39 12.28 -4.42
C LYS A 237 35.48 11.62 -5.79
N VAL A 238 34.42 10.91 -6.19
CA VAL A 238 34.34 10.29 -7.51
C VAL A 238 33.60 11.19 -8.47
N ILE A 239 32.40 11.63 -8.10
CA ILE A 239 31.56 12.49 -8.94
C ILE A 239 30.58 13.31 -8.11
N GLU A 240 30.02 14.34 -8.75
CA GLU A 240 28.93 15.17 -8.24
C GLU A 240 27.70 14.97 -9.14
N VAL A 241 26.52 14.83 -8.53
CA VAL A 241 25.23 14.67 -9.19
C VAL A 241 24.30 15.83 -8.79
N PRO A 242 23.32 16.21 -9.64
CA PRO A 242 22.62 17.50 -9.54
C PRO A 242 21.52 17.58 -8.45
N GLY A 243 21.77 17.07 -7.25
CA GLY A 243 20.85 17.24 -6.13
C GLY A 243 21.27 16.51 -4.86
N PHE A 244 20.35 16.43 -3.90
CA PHE A 244 20.63 15.83 -2.60
C PHE A 244 20.55 14.32 -2.70
N THR A 245 21.69 13.65 -2.53
CA THR A 245 21.78 12.21 -2.76
C THR A 245 21.19 11.40 -1.63
N ARG A 246 20.42 10.36 -1.94
CA ARG A 246 19.80 9.40 -1.01
C ARG A 246 19.59 8.07 -1.71
N GLY A 247 19.90 6.96 -1.04
CA GLY A 247 19.87 5.65 -1.66
C GLY A 247 21.04 5.41 -2.61
N LEU A 248 21.72 4.29 -2.42
CA LEU A 248 22.84 3.86 -3.25
C LEU A 248 22.76 2.35 -3.45
N HIS A 249 22.76 1.91 -4.71
CA HIS A 249 22.83 0.51 -5.10
C HIS A 249 23.90 0.31 -6.16
N PHE A 250 24.72 -0.75 -6.03
CA PHE A 250 25.74 -1.10 -7.01
C PHE A 250 25.37 -2.34 -7.81
N LEU A 251 25.65 -2.33 -9.11
CA LEU A 251 25.59 -3.49 -9.99
C LEU A 251 26.82 -3.51 -10.90
N GLY A 252 27.79 -4.38 -10.61
CA GLY A 252 29.09 -4.35 -11.31
C GLY A 252 29.77 -3.00 -11.09
N ASN A 253 30.12 -2.29 -12.17
CA ASN A 253 30.68 -0.93 -12.08
C ASN A 253 29.63 0.18 -12.04
N LEU A 254 28.34 -0.15 -12.12
CA LEU A 254 27.27 0.84 -12.12
C LEU A 254 26.83 1.17 -10.70
N ALA A 255 26.77 2.45 -10.40
CA ALA A 255 26.16 3.00 -9.19
C ALA A 255 24.84 3.68 -9.56
N PHE A 256 23.75 3.25 -8.91
CA PHE A 256 22.44 3.87 -9.00
C PHE A 256 22.28 4.77 -7.78
N ILE A 257 22.19 6.07 -8.02
CA ILE A 257 22.17 7.10 -6.98
C ILE A 257 20.82 7.80 -7.03
N GLY A 258 20.03 7.69 -5.97
CA GLY A 258 18.82 8.49 -5.84
C GLY A 258 19.17 9.93 -5.49
N VAL A 259 18.41 10.85 -6.05
CA VAL A 259 18.61 12.29 -5.91
C VAL A 259 17.27 12.94 -5.62
N SER A 260 17.24 13.86 -4.65
CA SER A 260 16.07 14.59 -4.21
C SER A 260 16.21 16.10 -4.45
N LYS A 261 15.10 16.76 -4.74
CA LYS A 261 15.03 18.23 -4.75
C LYS A 261 15.06 18.71 -3.31
N VAL A 262 16.03 19.55 -3.00
CA VAL A 262 16.07 20.25 -1.71
C VAL A 262 15.47 21.64 -1.87
N ARG A 263 14.43 21.92 -1.07
CA ARG A 263 13.93 23.27 -0.81
C ARG A 263 14.65 23.82 0.41
N GLU A 264 15.05 25.09 0.36
CA GLU A 264 15.60 25.77 1.53
C GLU A 264 14.50 25.84 2.61
N SER A 265 14.63 24.98 3.61
CA SER A 265 13.83 24.96 4.82
C SER A 265 14.78 25.01 6.02
N ALA A 266 14.25 25.17 7.24
CA ALA A 266 15.05 25.20 8.46
C ALA A 266 16.02 23.99 8.57
N THR A 267 15.60 22.82 8.09
CA THR A 267 16.40 21.59 8.12
C THR A 267 17.51 21.56 7.07
N PHE A 268 17.37 22.23 5.92
CA PHE A 268 18.33 22.13 4.81
C PHE A 268 19.08 23.44 4.49
N SER A 269 18.84 24.50 5.25
CA SER A 269 19.55 25.78 5.12
C SER A 269 21.07 25.63 5.35
N GLY A 270 21.86 26.35 4.54
CA GLY A 270 23.32 26.43 4.70
C GLY A 270 24.12 25.24 4.13
N LEU A 271 23.49 24.35 3.36
CA LEU A 271 24.18 23.22 2.72
C LEU A 271 24.80 23.65 1.37
N PRO A 272 25.98 23.12 1.00
CA PRO A 272 26.60 23.39 -0.30
C PRO A 272 25.65 23.15 -1.49
N ILE A 273 24.83 22.10 -1.43
CA ILE A 273 23.89 21.73 -2.49
C ILE A 273 22.81 22.78 -2.77
N THR A 274 22.46 23.65 -1.81
CA THR A 274 21.44 24.69 -2.05
C THR A 274 21.92 25.80 -2.97
N LYS A 275 23.24 25.87 -3.21
CA LYS A 275 23.87 26.81 -4.15
C LYS A 275 23.85 26.33 -5.61
N LEU A 276 23.45 25.09 -5.88
CA LEU A 276 23.38 24.59 -7.24
C LEU A 276 22.28 25.29 -8.05
N PRO A 277 22.52 25.60 -9.34
CA PRO A 277 21.57 26.32 -10.19
C PRO A 277 20.32 25.50 -10.52
N LYS A 278 20.47 24.18 -10.69
CA LYS A 278 19.37 23.23 -10.89
C LYS A 278 19.45 22.15 -9.81
N ARG A 279 18.33 21.93 -9.12
CA ARG A 279 18.15 20.83 -8.16
C ARG A 279 17.04 19.93 -8.70
N VAL A 280 17.34 18.66 -8.87
CA VAL A 280 16.44 17.70 -9.53
C VAL A 280 16.10 16.53 -8.61
N CYS A 281 15.08 15.77 -9.00
CA CYS A 281 14.67 14.53 -8.34
C CYS A 281 14.75 13.38 -9.34
N GLY A 282 15.25 12.21 -8.96
CA GLY A 282 15.38 11.07 -9.87
C GLY A 282 16.57 10.16 -9.55
N VAL A 283 16.95 9.30 -10.50
CA VAL A 283 18.03 8.32 -10.35
C VAL A 283 19.14 8.59 -11.36
N TRP A 284 20.38 8.74 -10.88
CA TRP A 284 21.57 8.92 -11.70
C TRP A 284 22.39 7.65 -11.76
N LEU A 285 22.77 7.24 -12.97
CA LEU A 285 23.62 6.08 -13.21
C LEU A 285 25.05 6.57 -13.44
N VAL A 286 25.96 6.11 -12.59
CA VAL A 286 27.38 6.45 -12.65
C VAL A 286 28.19 5.18 -12.88
N ASP A 287 29.07 5.19 -13.89
CA ASP A 287 30.09 4.17 -14.01
C ASP A 287 31.27 4.52 -13.10
N THR A 288 31.51 3.69 -12.07
CA THR A 288 32.56 3.90 -11.08
C THR A 288 33.96 3.74 -11.63
N ALA A 289 34.13 3.01 -12.74
CA ALA A 289 35.42 2.81 -13.37
C ALA A 289 35.86 4.06 -14.13
N SER A 290 35.02 4.56 -15.06
CA SER A 290 35.31 5.77 -15.81
C SER A 290 35.04 7.07 -15.04
N LYS A 291 34.31 7.00 -13.92
CA LYS A 291 33.87 8.14 -13.10
C LYS A 291 33.03 9.13 -13.91
N LYS A 292 32.09 8.62 -14.70
CA LYS A 292 31.17 9.43 -15.51
C LYS A 292 29.73 9.10 -15.16
N ILE A 293 28.88 10.13 -15.21
CA ILE A 293 27.42 9.92 -15.33
C ILE A 293 27.19 9.39 -16.74
N ILE A 294 26.57 8.21 -16.84
CA ILE A 294 26.32 7.55 -18.13
C ILE A 294 24.87 7.64 -18.56
N SER A 295 23.95 7.85 -17.62
CA SER A 295 22.51 7.94 -17.86
C SER A 295 21.78 8.52 -16.65
N PHE A 296 20.53 8.93 -16.83
CA PHE A 296 19.67 9.40 -15.74
C PHE A 296 18.19 9.18 -16.05
N PHE A 297 17.41 9.16 -14.98
CA PHE A 297 15.97 9.31 -14.94
C PHE A 297 15.63 10.50 -14.02
N GLU A 298 14.88 11.49 -14.48
CA GLU A 298 14.54 12.73 -13.76
C GLU A 298 13.03 12.92 -13.69
N PHE A 299 12.47 13.08 -12.49
CA PHE A 299 11.10 13.54 -12.31
C PHE A 299 11.00 15.05 -12.55
N THR A 300 10.12 15.44 -13.46
CA THR A 300 9.80 16.86 -13.74
C THR A 300 8.60 17.33 -12.93
N GLU A 301 7.65 16.45 -12.63
CA GLU A 301 6.43 16.74 -11.86
C GLU A 301 6.02 15.55 -10.99
N GLY A 302 5.29 15.82 -9.90
CA GLY A 302 4.67 14.79 -9.05
C GLY A 302 5.57 14.29 -7.92
N VAL A 303 6.88 14.11 -8.16
CA VAL A 303 7.84 13.57 -7.19
C VAL A 303 9.04 14.50 -7.01
N ASP A 304 9.22 15.02 -5.80
CA ASP A 304 10.35 15.89 -5.45
C ASP A 304 11.40 15.20 -4.57
N GLU A 305 11.11 13.98 -4.11
CA GLU A 305 11.94 13.28 -3.14
C GLU A 305 12.02 11.77 -3.41
N ILE A 306 13.25 11.25 -3.35
CA ILE A 306 13.60 9.83 -3.31
C ILE A 306 14.32 9.57 -1.99
N PHE A 307 13.91 8.49 -1.32
CA PHE A 307 14.45 8.12 -0.02
C PHE A 307 15.44 6.95 -0.11
N SER A 308 15.08 5.88 -0.82
CA SER A 308 15.94 4.73 -1.06
C SER A 308 15.87 4.29 -2.53
N VAL A 309 16.92 3.60 -2.97
CA VAL A 309 17.05 2.98 -4.29
C VAL A 309 17.46 1.52 -4.11
N SER A 310 16.73 0.62 -4.74
CA SER A 310 17.07 -0.79 -4.90
C SER A 310 16.97 -1.19 -6.37
N VAL A 311 17.83 -2.09 -6.83
CA VAL A 311 17.78 -2.62 -8.19
C VAL A 311 17.46 -4.11 -8.09
N LEU A 312 16.26 -4.49 -8.52
CA LEU A 312 15.79 -5.87 -8.46
C LEU A 312 16.33 -6.69 -9.64
N PRO A 313 16.60 -7.99 -9.44
CA PRO A 313 17.21 -8.82 -10.45
C PRO A 313 16.28 -9.27 -11.59
N HIS A 314 15.14 -8.61 -11.77
CA HIS A 314 14.08 -8.94 -12.73
C HIS A 314 13.86 -7.77 -13.69
N ALA A 315 13.63 -8.06 -14.96
CA ALA A 315 13.39 -7.06 -16.00
C ALA A 315 12.11 -6.27 -15.77
N HIS A 316 11.03 -6.95 -15.38
CA HIS A 316 9.72 -6.38 -15.11
C HIS A 316 9.18 -6.94 -13.81
N VAL A 317 8.83 -6.04 -12.90
CA VAL A 317 8.34 -6.39 -11.58
C VAL A 317 6.94 -5.83 -11.40
N ASP A 318 6.04 -6.64 -10.86
CA ASP A 318 4.86 -6.16 -10.15
C ASP A 318 5.09 -6.24 -8.64
N ILE A 319 4.62 -5.23 -7.93
CA ILE A 319 4.48 -5.29 -6.46
C ILE A 319 3.02 -5.00 -6.19
N TYR A 320 2.36 -5.84 -5.39
CA TYR A 320 0.99 -5.61 -4.95
C TYR A 320 0.96 -5.28 -3.46
N ASP A 321 0.04 -4.41 -3.05
CA ASP A 321 -0.20 -4.13 -1.63
C ASP A 321 -1.22 -5.11 -1.02
N ALA A 322 -1.52 -4.98 0.27
CA ALA A 322 -2.43 -5.90 0.97
C ALA A 322 -3.90 -5.78 0.52
N ASN A 323 -4.29 -4.69 -0.15
CA ASN A 323 -5.65 -4.46 -0.62
C ASN A 323 -5.86 -4.95 -2.05
N ASN A 324 -4.80 -5.35 -2.74
CA ASN A 324 -4.90 -5.91 -4.07
C ASN A 324 -5.67 -7.24 -4.07
N GLU A 325 -6.51 -7.45 -5.09
CA GLU A 325 -7.32 -8.66 -5.21
C GLU A 325 -6.51 -9.96 -5.26
N TYR A 326 -5.26 -9.90 -5.73
CA TYR A 326 -4.39 -11.06 -5.80
C TYR A 326 -3.69 -11.36 -4.47
N SER A 327 -3.52 -10.37 -3.60
CA SER A 327 -2.77 -10.53 -2.35
C SER A 327 -3.48 -11.45 -1.34
N HIS A 328 -4.81 -11.56 -1.39
CA HIS A 328 -5.58 -12.37 -0.44
C HIS A 328 -5.93 -13.78 -0.94
N VAL A 329 -5.63 -14.09 -2.21
CA VAL A 329 -5.92 -15.41 -2.82
C VAL A 329 -4.66 -16.20 -3.21
N ASN A 330 -3.47 -15.66 -2.93
CA ASN A 330 -2.20 -16.34 -3.17
C ASN A 330 -1.58 -16.79 -1.85
N TYR A 331 -1.00 -17.99 -1.88
CA TYR A 331 -0.48 -18.65 -0.68
C TYR A 331 0.94 -19.12 -0.92
N LEU A 332 1.86 -18.75 -0.02
CA LEU A 332 3.20 -19.32 0.01
C LEU A 332 3.18 -20.53 0.94
N ILE A 333 3.16 -21.73 0.36
CA ILE A 333 3.16 -22.98 1.13
C ILE A 333 4.61 -23.44 1.31
N ASN A 334 4.93 -23.90 2.52
CA ASN A 334 6.22 -24.53 2.78
C ASN A 334 6.42 -25.69 1.77
N PRO A 335 7.56 -25.73 1.04
CA PRO A 335 7.81 -26.73 0.01
C PRO A 335 7.57 -28.18 0.45
N GLU A 336 7.81 -28.52 1.73
CA GLU A 336 7.56 -29.85 2.29
C GLU A 336 6.09 -30.28 2.21
N TYR A 337 5.15 -29.33 2.32
CA TYR A 337 3.71 -29.59 2.32
C TYR A 337 3.03 -29.15 1.02
N ALA A 338 3.79 -28.71 0.01
CA ALA A 338 3.24 -28.15 -1.22
C ALA A 338 2.31 -29.13 -1.95
N ASP A 339 2.65 -30.43 -1.97
CA ASP A 339 1.84 -31.46 -2.64
C ASP A 339 0.52 -31.79 -1.92
N MET A 340 0.42 -31.47 -0.63
CA MET A 340 -0.79 -31.62 0.16
C MET A 340 -1.80 -30.49 -0.11
N VAL A 341 -1.34 -29.33 -0.55
CA VAL A 341 -2.18 -28.15 -0.78
C VAL A 341 -2.53 -28.05 -2.26
N LYS A 342 -3.78 -28.39 -2.59
CA LYS A 342 -4.32 -28.26 -3.95
C LYS A 342 -5.39 -27.18 -3.97
N MET A 343 -5.27 -26.24 -4.90
CA MET A 343 -6.33 -25.27 -5.14
C MET A 343 -7.58 -26.01 -5.64
N PRO A 344 -8.78 -25.62 -5.20
CA PRO A 344 -10.00 -26.22 -5.69
C PRO A 344 -10.08 -26.04 -7.21
N GLN A 345 -10.33 -27.14 -7.92
CA GLN A 345 -10.60 -27.10 -9.37
C GLN A 345 -12.06 -26.73 -9.65
N THR A 346 -12.92 -26.90 -8.65
CA THR A 346 -14.33 -26.54 -8.71
C THR A 346 -14.46 -25.08 -8.30
N GLU A 347 -14.95 -24.25 -9.21
CA GLU A 347 -15.39 -22.89 -8.87
C GLU A 347 -16.64 -23.01 -8.00
N ILE A 348 -16.54 -22.58 -6.74
CA ILE A 348 -17.69 -22.53 -5.83
C ILE A 348 -18.40 -21.22 -6.13
N GLU A 349 -19.48 -21.28 -6.91
CA GLU A 349 -20.37 -20.14 -7.11
C GLU A 349 -21.03 -19.80 -5.78
N LEU A 350 -20.98 -18.52 -5.37
CA LEU A 350 -21.61 -18.05 -4.14
C LEU A 350 -22.91 -17.31 -4.47
N ALA A 351 -23.93 -17.45 -3.62
CA ALA A 351 -25.21 -16.77 -3.81
C ALA A 351 -25.10 -15.24 -3.60
N ALA A 352 -24.23 -14.80 -2.68
CA ALA A 352 -24.12 -13.40 -2.29
C ALA A 352 -23.77 -12.43 -3.45
N PRO A 353 -22.76 -12.70 -4.32
CA PRO A 353 -22.49 -11.85 -5.48
C PRO A 353 -23.69 -11.65 -6.43
N HIS A 354 -24.47 -12.71 -6.68
CA HIS A 354 -25.69 -12.60 -7.49
C HIS A 354 -26.76 -11.77 -6.80
N PHE A 355 -26.91 -11.90 -5.48
CA PHE A 355 -27.82 -11.09 -4.70
C PHE A 355 -27.43 -9.60 -4.69
N ASP A 356 -26.15 -9.29 -4.48
CA ASP A 356 -25.65 -7.92 -4.49
C ASP A 356 -25.86 -7.26 -5.85
N LYS A 357 -25.54 -7.98 -6.94
CA LYS A 357 -25.82 -7.53 -8.31
C LYS A 357 -27.32 -7.34 -8.56
N GLY A 358 -28.17 -8.23 -8.03
CA GLY A 358 -29.62 -8.08 -8.08
C GLY A 358 -30.10 -6.79 -7.39
N ASN A 359 -29.53 -6.45 -6.23
CA ASN A 359 -29.84 -5.21 -5.52
C ASN A 359 -29.40 -3.97 -6.32
N GLU A 360 -28.21 -4.00 -6.93
CA GLU A 360 -27.74 -2.92 -7.80
C GLU A 360 -28.69 -2.70 -8.99
N LEU A 361 -29.09 -3.79 -9.67
CA LEU A 361 -30.03 -3.74 -10.80
C LEU A 361 -31.40 -3.21 -10.38
N TYR A 362 -31.91 -3.65 -9.22
CA TYR A 362 -33.17 -3.14 -8.66
C TYR A 362 -33.10 -1.63 -8.40
N ASN A 363 -31.99 -1.14 -7.82
CA ASN A 363 -31.76 0.28 -7.58
C ASN A 363 -31.61 1.09 -8.88
N MET A 364 -31.17 0.46 -9.98
CA MET A 364 -31.17 1.04 -11.32
C MET A 364 -32.54 0.94 -12.03
N ASN A 365 -33.59 0.52 -11.32
CA ASN A 365 -34.95 0.28 -11.83
C ASN A 365 -35.03 -0.78 -12.94
N LYS A 366 -34.07 -1.72 -12.99
CA LYS A 366 -34.02 -2.87 -13.90
C LYS A 366 -34.53 -4.13 -13.19
N LYS A 367 -35.82 -4.14 -12.88
CA LYS A 367 -36.42 -5.11 -11.95
C LYS A 367 -36.48 -6.54 -12.50
N GLU A 368 -36.67 -6.71 -13.81
CA GLU A 368 -36.63 -8.02 -14.48
C GLU A 368 -35.21 -8.62 -14.41
N GLU A 369 -34.18 -7.84 -14.73
CA GLU A 369 -32.78 -8.27 -14.62
C GLU A 369 -32.42 -8.61 -13.15
N ALA A 370 -32.93 -7.83 -12.19
CA ALA A 370 -32.73 -8.09 -10.77
C ALA A 370 -33.32 -9.45 -10.33
N ILE A 371 -34.55 -9.75 -10.76
CA ILE A 371 -35.20 -11.05 -10.48
C ILE A 371 -34.38 -12.22 -11.05
N GLU A 372 -33.80 -12.07 -12.23
CA GLU A 372 -32.93 -13.11 -12.81
C GLU A 372 -31.68 -13.37 -11.96
N GLU A 373 -31.02 -12.31 -11.48
CA GLU A 373 -29.85 -12.46 -10.60
C GLU A 373 -30.22 -13.04 -9.22
N PHE A 374 -31.33 -12.61 -8.60
CA PHE A 374 -31.81 -13.23 -7.37
C PHE A 374 -32.17 -14.72 -7.56
N LYS A 375 -32.72 -15.12 -8.71
CA LYS A 375 -32.98 -16.54 -9.03
C LYS A 375 -31.69 -17.34 -9.17
N LYS A 376 -30.61 -16.75 -9.70
CA LYS A 376 -29.28 -17.40 -9.69
C LYS A 376 -28.78 -17.59 -8.27
N ALA A 377 -28.93 -16.60 -7.40
CA ALA A 377 -28.60 -16.71 -5.98
C ALA A 377 -29.37 -17.88 -5.32
N LEU A 378 -30.68 -18.01 -5.56
CA LEU A 378 -31.49 -19.13 -5.05
C LEU A 378 -31.17 -20.49 -5.67
N LYS A 379 -30.67 -20.52 -6.91
CA LYS A 379 -30.19 -21.77 -7.52
C LYS A 379 -28.95 -22.31 -6.80
N ILE A 380 -28.10 -21.42 -6.30
CA ILE A 380 -26.89 -21.74 -5.54
C ILE A 380 -27.23 -22.05 -4.08
N GLN A 381 -28.06 -21.21 -3.46
CA GLN A 381 -28.49 -21.33 -2.08
C GLN A 381 -30.04 -21.25 -1.98
N PRO A 382 -30.74 -22.39 -2.05
CA PRO A 382 -32.21 -22.42 -2.09
C PRO A 382 -32.93 -21.81 -0.89
N ASP A 383 -32.27 -21.73 0.27
CA ASP A 383 -32.81 -21.18 1.51
C ASP A 383 -32.41 -19.71 1.75
N PHE A 384 -31.89 -19.01 0.73
CA PHE A 384 -31.46 -17.63 0.87
C PHE A 384 -32.63 -16.63 0.87
N LEU A 385 -33.30 -16.53 2.02
CA LEU A 385 -34.52 -15.72 2.23
C LEU A 385 -34.43 -14.27 1.73
N PRO A 386 -33.32 -13.52 1.92
CA PRO A 386 -33.20 -12.17 1.35
C PRO A 386 -33.44 -12.10 -0.16
N ALA A 387 -32.92 -13.06 -0.94
CA ALA A 387 -33.15 -13.12 -2.38
C ALA A 387 -34.62 -13.40 -2.71
N THR A 388 -35.27 -14.30 -1.95
CA THR A 388 -36.70 -14.61 -2.08
C THR A 388 -37.58 -13.38 -1.83
N PHE A 389 -37.31 -12.62 -0.76
CA PHE A 389 -38.06 -11.39 -0.46
C PHE A 389 -37.86 -10.33 -1.53
N ASN A 390 -36.63 -10.14 -2.02
CA ASN A 390 -36.34 -9.15 -3.04
C ASN A 390 -36.93 -9.52 -4.41
N ILE A 391 -37.09 -10.81 -4.72
CA ILE A 391 -37.89 -11.26 -5.88
C ILE A 391 -39.35 -10.85 -5.70
N ALA A 392 -39.96 -11.13 -4.55
CA ALA A 392 -41.36 -10.80 -4.31
C ALA A 392 -41.62 -9.28 -4.35
N ILE A 393 -40.73 -8.48 -3.76
CA ILE A 393 -40.77 -7.01 -3.84
C ILE A 393 -40.65 -6.54 -5.30
N SER A 394 -39.67 -7.08 -6.05
CA SER A 394 -39.47 -6.72 -7.45
C SER A 394 -40.67 -7.08 -8.32
N LEU A 395 -41.30 -8.25 -8.09
CA LEU A 395 -42.52 -8.67 -8.77
C LEU A 395 -43.71 -7.77 -8.44
N GLY A 396 -43.88 -7.39 -7.18
CA GLY A 396 -44.92 -6.44 -6.76
C GLY A 396 -44.75 -5.07 -7.42
N ASP A 397 -43.52 -4.58 -7.53
CA ASP A 397 -43.21 -3.33 -8.24
C ASP A 397 -43.42 -3.38 -9.76
N LEU A 398 -43.44 -4.59 -10.34
CA LEU A 398 -43.77 -4.83 -11.75
C LEU A 398 -45.26 -5.14 -11.96
N GLY A 399 -46.07 -5.16 -10.88
CA GLY A 399 -47.49 -5.50 -10.94
C GLY A 399 -47.80 -7.00 -11.07
N ARG A 400 -46.80 -7.87 -10.90
CA ARG A 400 -46.94 -9.33 -10.98
C ARG A 400 -47.29 -9.92 -9.62
N PHE A 401 -48.44 -9.50 -9.10
CA PHE A 401 -48.80 -9.68 -7.70
C PHE A 401 -49.07 -11.13 -7.30
N GLU A 402 -49.73 -11.91 -8.16
CA GLU A 402 -50.05 -13.32 -7.87
C GLU A 402 -48.78 -14.16 -7.73
N GLU A 403 -47.73 -13.85 -8.51
CA GLU A 403 -46.44 -14.51 -8.41
C GLU A 403 -45.72 -14.15 -7.11
N ALA A 404 -45.76 -12.87 -6.71
CA ALA A 404 -45.15 -12.40 -5.47
C ALA A 404 -45.85 -13.01 -4.24
N GLU A 405 -47.18 -13.02 -4.22
CA GLU A 405 -48.00 -13.63 -3.16
C GLU A 405 -47.67 -15.12 -3.02
N LYS A 406 -47.65 -15.87 -4.13
CA LYS A 406 -47.35 -17.29 -4.11
C LYS A 406 -45.98 -17.60 -3.47
N ILE A 407 -44.95 -16.82 -3.82
CA ILE A 407 -43.60 -17.01 -3.28
C ILE A 407 -43.58 -16.76 -1.76
N LEU A 408 -44.23 -15.71 -1.30
CA LEU A 408 -44.24 -15.34 0.12
C LEU A 408 -45.08 -16.31 0.96
N MET A 409 -46.20 -16.78 0.43
CA MET A 409 -47.03 -17.80 1.07
C MET A 409 -46.27 -19.13 1.22
N ASP A 410 -45.48 -19.55 0.23
CA ASP A 410 -44.62 -20.74 0.36
C ASP A 410 -43.56 -20.59 1.46
N VAL A 411 -43.00 -19.37 1.67
CA VAL A 411 -42.10 -19.09 2.80
C VAL A 411 -42.84 -19.23 4.13
N ILE A 412 -44.03 -18.63 4.23
CA ILE A 412 -44.86 -18.65 5.46
C ILE A 412 -45.34 -20.07 5.80
N GLU A 413 -45.70 -20.87 4.79
CA GLU A 413 -46.11 -22.27 4.99
C GLU A 413 -44.98 -23.13 5.56
N LYS A 414 -43.74 -22.84 5.17
CA LYS A 414 -42.55 -23.53 5.71
C LYS A 414 -42.17 -23.03 7.09
N ASP A 415 -42.26 -21.72 7.32
CA ASP A 415 -41.98 -21.10 8.61
C ASP A 415 -42.81 -19.83 8.81
N ALA A 416 -43.86 -19.96 9.63
CA ALA A 416 -44.78 -18.88 9.97
C ALA A 416 -44.21 -17.90 11.02
N SER A 417 -42.96 -18.06 11.47
CA SER A 417 -42.32 -17.15 12.43
C SER A 417 -41.52 -16.01 11.76
N ILE A 418 -41.38 -16.04 10.43
CA ILE A 418 -40.58 -15.07 9.67
C ILE A 418 -41.35 -13.77 9.46
N ALA A 419 -41.08 -12.76 10.29
CA ALA A 419 -41.73 -11.44 10.23
C ALA A 419 -41.54 -10.73 8.87
N GLU A 420 -40.37 -10.88 8.25
CA GLU A 420 -40.01 -10.31 6.95
C GLU A 420 -40.94 -10.78 5.83
N ALA A 421 -41.37 -12.05 5.86
CA ALA A 421 -42.28 -12.61 4.86
C ALA A 421 -43.66 -11.94 4.91
N TYR A 422 -44.19 -11.75 6.12
CA TYR A 422 -45.44 -11.00 6.33
C TYR A 422 -45.30 -9.53 5.96
N ASN A 423 -44.18 -8.88 6.27
CA ASN A 423 -43.93 -7.50 5.84
C ASN A 423 -43.89 -7.38 4.31
N SER A 424 -43.16 -8.26 3.61
CA SER A 424 -43.13 -8.30 2.14
C SER A 424 -44.51 -8.60 1.54
N LEU A 425 -45.31 -9.46 2.18
CA LEU A 425 -46.66 -9.78 1.70
C LEU A 425 -47.62 -8.60 1.89
N GLY A 426 -47.50 -7.91 3.03
CA GLY A 426 -48.20 -6.65 3.28
C GLY A 426 -47.88 -5.60 2.23
N TYR A 427 -46.61 -5.48 1.83
CA TYR A 427 -46.18 -4.60 0.73
C TYR A 427 -46.81 -4.98 -0.62
N VAL A 428 -46.84 -6.27 -0.97
CA VAL A 428 -47.47 -6.75 -2.21
C VAL A 428 -48.96 -6.39 -2.23
N TYR A 429 -49.70 -6.69 -1.15
CA TYR A 429 -51.13 -6.33 -1.07
C TYR A 429 -51.37 -4.82 -1.08
N TYR A 430 -50.48 -4.05 -0.46
CA TYR A 430 -50.55 -2.59 -0.53
C TYR A 430 -50.42 -2.09 -1.98
N LYS A 431 -49.48 -2.64 -2.76
CA LYS A 431 -49.33 -2.32 -4.20
C LYS A 431 -50.51 -2.79 -5.05
N MET A 432 -51.20 -3.87 -4.66
CA MET A 432 -52.45 -4.33 -5.28
C MET A 432 -53.65 -3.41 -4.97
N GLY A 433 -53.55 -2.57 -3.94
CA GLY A 433 -54.66 -1.79 -3.40
C GLY A 433 -55.56 -2.57 -2.44
N ASP A 434 -55.21 -3.80 -2.07
CA ASP A 434 -55.89 -4.55 -0.99
C ASP A 434 -55.34 -4.13 0.37
N TYR A 435 -55.75 -2.93 0.77
CA TYR A 435 -55.31 -2.31 2.01
C TYR A 435 -55.71 -3.09 3.26
N LYS A 436 -56.78 -3.90 3.19
CA LYS A 436 -57.21 -4.73 4.31
C LYS A 436 -56.19 -5.82 4.58
N ARG A 437 -55.86 -6.62 3.56
CA ARG A 437 -54.84 -7.67 3.70
C ARG A 437 -53.45 -7.11 3.94
N ALA A 438 -53.14 -5.94 3.38
CA ALA A 438 -51.88 -5.24 3.67
C ALA A 438 -51.73 -4.96 5.17
N LYS A 439 -52.76 -4.36 5.79
CA LYS A 439 -52.78 -4.06 7.22
C LYS A 439 -52.62 -5.32 8.08
N GLU A 440 -53.41 -6.36 7.81
CA GLU A 440 -53.35 -7.63 8.55
C GLU A 440 -51.94 -8.24 8.55
N ASN A 441 -51.25 -8.19 7.40
CA ASN A 441 -49.90 -8.72 7.26
C ASN A 441 -48.83 -7.86 7.93
N PHE A 442 -48.92 -6.53 7.85
CA PHE A 442 -48.00 -5.66 8.58
C PHE A 442 -48.17 -5.78 10.11
N GLU A 443 -49.39 -5.92 10.60
CA GLU A 443 -49.67 -6.17 12.01
C GLU A 443 -49.10 -7.53 12.45
N LYS A 444 -49.24 -8.56 11.61
CA LYS A 444 -48.65 -9.88 11.91
C LYS A 444 -47.12 -9.82 11.96
N ALA A 445 -46.48 -9.08 11.05
CA ALA A 445 -45.04 -8.85 11.09
C ALA A 445 -44.59 -8.17 12.40
N LEU A 446 -45.36 -7.22 12.93
CA LEU A 446 -45.09 -6.56 14.20
C LEU A 446 -45.39 -7.43 15.43
N GLU A 447 -46.36 -8.34 15.34
CA GLU A 447 -46.61 -9.33 16.39
C GLU A 447 -45.39 -10.25 16.56
N LEU A 448 -44.82 -10.70 15.44
CA LEU A 448 -43.63 -11.56 15.41
C LEU A 448 -42.35 -10.79 15.77
N ASN A 449 -42.23 -9.53 15.34
CA ASN A 449 -41.11 -8.66 15.68
C ASN A 449 -41.59 -7.23 16.03
N PRO A 450 -41.84 -6.94 17.33
CA PRO A 450 -42.35 -5.64 17.77
C PRO A 450 -41.41 -4.45 17.52
N LYS A 451 -40.13 -4.69 17.22
CA LYS A 451 -39.14 -3.65 16.92
C LYS A 451 -38.93 -3.45 15.41
N TYR A 452 -39.73 -4.09 14.56
CA TYR A 452 -39.56 -4.01 13.11
C TYR A 452 -40.09 -2.68 12.57
N GLU A 453 -39.19 -1.76 12.20
CA GLU A 453 -39.56 -0.39 11.84
C GLU A 453 -40.30 -0.29 10.51
N GLN A 454 -39.97 -1.14 9.53
CA GLN A 454 -40.53 -1.12 8.18
C GLN A 454 -42.06 -1.32 8.16
N PRO A 455 -42.63 -2.40 8.72
CA PRO A 455 -44.08 -2.59 8.74
C PRO A 455 -44.80 -1.53 9.59
N LYS A 456 -44.15 -1.02 10.66
CA LYS A 456 -44.68 0.10 11.46
C LYS A 456 -44.85 1.36 10.63
N ASN A 457 -43.83 1.73 9.86
CA ASN A 457 -43.89 2.89 8.97
C ASN A 457 -44.91 2.68 7.85
N ALA A 458 -44.99 1.45 7.29
CA ALA A 458 -45.95 1.10 6.26
C ALA A 458 -47.40 1.23 6.76
N LEU A 459 -47.70 0.83 8.00
CA LEU A 459 -49.01 1.02 8.62
C LEU A 459 -49.37 2.50 8.78
N ILE A 460 -48.43 3.35 9.20
CA ILE A 460 -48.67 4.80 9.33
C ILE A 460 -49.05 5.41 7.98
N VAL A 461 -48.32 5.03 6.91
CA VAL A 461 -48.62 5.49 5.54
C VAL A 461 -50.00 5.00 5.09
N LEU A 462 -50.28 3.71 5.31
CA LEU A 462 -51.55 3.08 4.94
C LEU A 462 -52.75 3.73 5.64
N GLU A 463 -52.64 4.02 6.94
CA GLU A 463 -53.70 4.66 7.72
C GLU A 463 -53.99 6.08 7.24
N LYS A 464 -52.94 6.82 6.87
CA LYS A 464 -53.08 8.15 6.28
C LYS A 464 -53.84 8.09 4.94
N GLU A 465 -53.46 7.19 4.04
CA GLU A 465 -54.13 7.03 2.75
C GLU A 465 -55.60 6.60 2.88
N LEU A 466 -55.90 5.71 3.83
CA LEU A 466 -57.27 5.29 4.09
C LEU A 466 -58.13 6.43 4.61
N LYS A 467 -57.57 7.31 5.45
CA LYS A 467 -58.26 8.49 5.97
C LYS A 467 -58.52 9.51 4.86
N GLU A 468 -57.53 9.81 4.04
CA GLU A 468 -57.68 10.73 2.89
C GLU A 468 -58.75 10.22 1.90
N LYS A 469 -58.77 8.91 1.61
CA LYS A 469 -59.81 8.29 0.76
C LYS A 469 -61.21 8.28 1.37
N GLN A 470 -61.32 8.32 2.70
CA GLN A 470 -62.61 8.47 3.39
C GLN A 470 -63.11 9.90 3.31
N GLU A 471 -62.25 10.89 3.55
CA GLU A 471 -62.56 12.32 3.44
C GLU A 471 -62.93 12.73 1.99
N GLU A 472 -62.26 12.17 0.98
CA GLU A 472 -62.63 12.34 -0.44
C GLU A 472 -64.00 11.73 -0.79
N LYS A 473 -64.36 10.60 -0.17
CA LYS A 473 -65.68 9.97 -0.36
C LYS A 473 -66.80 10.74 0.34
N GLU A 474 -66.51 11.38 1.46
CA GLU A 474 -67.47 12.21 2.20
C GLU A 474 -67.69 13.57 1.51
N SER A 475 -66.64 14.26 1.08
CA SER A 475 -66.74 15.51 0.30
C SER A 475 -67.43 15.35 -1.06
N ASN A 476 -67.25 14.21 -1.74
CA ASN A 476 -67.97 13.89 -2.99
C ASN A 476 -69.45 13.51 -2.78
N LYS A 477 -69.86 13.18 -1.55
CA LYS A 477 -71.28 12.99 -1.20
C LYS A 477 -71.97 14.32 -0.93
N ASP A 478 -71.27 15.28 -0.32
CA ASP A 478 -71.82 16.61 0.00
C ASP A 478 -71.97 17.54 -1.22
N THR A 479 -71.28 17.26 -2.33
CA THR A 479 -71.40 18.00 -3.60
C THR A 479 -72.48 17.47 -4.55
N LYS A 480 -73.16 16.36 -4.20
CA LYS A 480 -74.21 15.73 -5.01
C LYS A 480 -75.63 15.86 -4.42
N ASN A 481 -75.81 16.64 -3.35
CA ASN A 481 -77.11 16.98 -2.78
C ASN A 481 -77.57 18.38 -3.15
#